data_AF-A0A256BLZ8-F1
#
_entry.id   AF-A0A256BLZ8-F1
#
_cell.length_a   1.000
_cell.length_b   1.000
_cell.length_c   1.000
_cell.angle_alpha   90.00
_cell.angle_beta   90.00
_cell.angle_gamma   90.00
#
_symmetry.space_group_name_H-M   'P 1'
#
loop_
_entity.id
_entity.type
_entity.pdbx_description
1 polymer ?
#
loop_
_entity_poly.entity_id
_entity_poly.type
_entity_poly.pdbx_seq_one_letter_code
_entity_poly.pdbx_strand_id
1 'polypeptide(L)'
;MNIVVIVAMEEEMTPLRKRANAQKVDQLKHLNIYEAINPDYLLYLVESGIGKANAAMGATIAIERFKPDYVLNYGVVGSIKDYIHAGDIVIPNDFTYHDADDTAFGSPLGRVARMLATYPIAAQLQPIIKHY
;
A
#
# COMPACT_ATOMS: atom_id res chain seq x y z
N MET A 1 -9.26 16.26 -3.25
CA MET A 1 -8.33 15.37 -2.52
C MET A 1 -7.88 14.28 -3.46
N ASN A 2 -6.59 13.94 -3.47
CA ASN A 2 -6.01 12.91 -4.34
C ASN A 2 -5.60 11.70 -3.50
N ILE A 3 -6.12 10.53 -3.83
CA ILE A 3 -5.84 9.27 -3.14
C ILE A 3 -5.23 8.30 -4.14
N VAL A 4 -4.10 7.69 -3.75
CA VAL A 4 -3.52 6.55 -4.47
C VAL A 4 -3.76 5.30 -3.63
N VAL A 5 -4.29 4.25 -4.24
CA VAL A 5 -4.34 2.90 -3.68
C VAL A 5 -3.42 2.01 -4.48
N ILE A 6 -2.48 1.36 -3.80
CA ILE A 6 -1.53 0.41 -4.39
C ILE A 6 -2.00 -1.00 -4.02
N VAL A 7 -2.01 -1.88 -5.01
CA VAL A 7 -2.30 -3.32 -4.86
C VAL A 7 -1.24 -4.14 -5.57
N ALA A 8 -1.04 -5.40 -5.17
CA ALA A 8 0.01 -6.23 -5.75
C ALA A 8 -0.48 -7.03 -6.96
N MET A 9 -1.75 -7.43 -6.99
CA MET A 9 -2.30 -8.39 -7.96
C MET A 9 -3.65 -7.96 -8.56
N GLU A 10 -3.98 -8.45 -9.76
CA GLU A 10 -5.26 -8.15 -10.43
C GLU A 10 -6.47 -8.68 -9.63
N GLU A 11 -6.32 -9.76 -8.86
CA GLU A 11 -7.35 -10.29 -7.97
C GLU A 11 -7.74 -9.30 -6.86
N GLU A 12 -6.77 -8.51 -6.39
CA GLU A 12 -6.97 -7.44 -5.40
C GLU A 12 -7.53 -6.18 -6.08
N MET A 13 -7.07 -5.89 -7.31
CA MET A 13 -7.49 -4.74 -8.12
C MET A 13 -8.95 -4.85 -8.59
N THR A 14 -9.34 -6.00 -9.12
CA THR A 14 -10.64 -6.21 -9.77
C THR A 14 -11.85 -5.74 -8.94
N PRO A 15 -11.99 -6.11 -7.65
CA PRO A 15 -13.13 -5.65 -6.84
C PRO A 15 -13.09 -4.13 -6.61
N LEU A 16 -11.91 -3.54 -6.37
CA LEU A 16 -11.76 -2.09 -6.19
C LEU A 16 -12.13 -1.33 -7.46
N ARG A 17 -11.61 -1.75 -8.61
CA ARG A 17 -11.91 -1.15 -9.91
C ARG A 17 -13.40 -1.14 -10.20
N LYS A 18 -14.08 -2.29 -9.99
CA LYS A 18 -15.53 -2.41 -10.17
C LYS A 18 -16.30 -1.49 -9.23
N ARG A 19 -15.95 -1.47 -7.94
CA ARG A 19 -16.65 -0.66 -6.93
C ARG A 19 -16.46 0.84 -7.15
N ALA A 20 -15.27 1.26 -7.54
CA ALA A 20 -14.96 2.65 -7.81
C ALA A 20 -15.41 3.11 -9.21
N ASN A 21 -15.90 2.21 -10.07
CA ASN A 21 -16.12 2.45 -11.50
C ASN A 21 -14.87 3.06 -12.18
N ALA A 22 -13.69 2.56 -11.80
CA ALA A 22 -12.42 3.12 -12.26
C ALA A 22 -12.10 2.64 -13.69
N GLN A 23 -11.61 3.56 -14.52
CA GLN A 23 -11.23 3.29 -15.91
C GLN A 23 -9.73 3.18 -16.03
N LYS A 24 -9.23 2.29 -16.91
CA LYS A 24 -7.80 2.19 -17.17
C LYS A 24 -7.35 3.46 -17.90
N VAL A 25 -6.45 4.22 -17.30
CA VAL A 25 -5.95 5.48 -17.86
C VAL A 25 -4.53 5.38 -18.36
N ASP A 26 -3.77 4.38 -17.88
CA ASP A 26 -2.39 4.19 -18.32
C ASP A 26 -1.89 2.77 -18.09
N GLN A 27 -0.81 2.45 -18.80
CA GLN A 27 0.06 1.33 -18.52
C GLN A 27 1.51 1.77 -18.64
N LEU A 28 2.18 1.94 -17.49
CA LEU A 28 3.58 2.34 -17.45
C LEU A 28 4.46 1.12 -17.16
N LYS A 29 5.10 0.57 -18.19
CA LYS A 29 5.83 -0.71 -18.12
C LYS A 29 4.92 -1.84 -17.62
N HIS A 30 5.16 -2.33 -16.39
CA HIS A 30 4.36 -3.38 -15.76
C HIS A 30 3.27 -2.84 -14.82
N LEU A 31 3.17 -1.53 -14.63
CA LEU A 31 2.16 -0.93 -13.76
C LEU A 31 0.86 -0.69 -14.54
N ASN A 32 -0.24 -1.27 -14.10
CA ASN A 32 -1.58 -0.89 -14.57
C ASN A 32 -2.12 0.22 -13.68
N ILE A 33 -2.62 1.30 -14.29
CA ILE A 33 -3.16 2.45 -13.57
C ILE A 33 -4.62 2.67 -13.99
N TYR A 34 -5.48 2.78 -13.00
CA TYR A 34 -6.89 3.09 -13.16
C TYR A 34 -7.24 4.37 -12.42
N GLU A 35 -8.17 5.15 -12.95
CA GLU A 35 -8.65 6.40 -12.36
C GLU A 35 -10.16 6.32 -12.14
N ALA A 36 -10.60 6.81 -10.98
CA ALA A 36 -12.00 7.10 -10.71
C ALA A 36 -12.13 8.55 -10.22
N ILE A 37 -13.03 9.29 -10.86
CA ILE A 37 -13.31 10.68 -10.53
C ILE A 37 -14.57 10.72 -9.69
N ASN A 38 -14.47 11.28 -8.48
CA ASN A 38 -15.59 11.57 -7.60
C ASN A 38 -15.64 13.07 -7.32
N PRO A 39 -16.81 13.63 -6.95
CA PRO A 39 -16.93 15.06 -6.63
C PRO A 39 -15.96 15.53 -5.54
N ASP A 40 -15.69 14.68 -4.54
CA ASP A 40 -14.88 15.02 -3.37
C ASP A 40 -13.41 14.61 -3.51
N TYR A 41 -13.11 13.60 -4.35
CA TYR A 41 -11.77 13.05 -4.49
C TYR A 41 -11.48 12.44 -5.87
N LEU A 42 -10.20 12.48 -6.25
CA LEU A 42 -9.62 11.71 -7.34
C LEU A 42 -8.97 10.46 -6.76
N LEU A 43 -9.28 9.30 -7.34
CA LEU A 43 -8.76 8.02 -6.90
C LEU A 43 -7.95 7.37 -8.02
N TYR A 44 -6.70 7.07 -7.72
CA TYR A 44 -5.79 6.32 -8.59
C TYR A 44 -5.58 4.93 -8.00
N LEU A 45 -5.92 3.89 -8.75
CA LEU A 45 -5.62 2.51 -8.39
C LEU A 45 -4.41 2.05 -9.20
N VAL A 46 -3.37 1.59 -8.51
CA VAL A 46 -2.09 1.20 -9.10
C VAL A 46 -1.81 -0.26 -8.78
N GLU A 47 -1.78 -1.11 -9.80
CA GLU A 47 -1.31 -2.49 -9.67
C GLU A 47 0.21 -2.49 -9.81
N SER A 48 0.92 -2.69 -8.70
CA SER A 48 2.38 -2.63 -8.67
C SER A 48 3.05 -3.92 -9.13
N GLY A 49 2.38 -5.06 -9.02
CA GLY A 49 3.01 -6.37 -9.04
C GLY A 49 3.54 -6.79 -7.66
N ILE A 50 3.78 -8.09 -7.52
CA ILE A 50 4.22 -8.73 -6.26
C ILE A 50 5.68 -8.39 -5.94
N GLY A 51 5.95 -8.10 -4.67
CA GLY A 51 7.30 -7.97 -4.12
C GLY A 51 7.77 -6.54 -3.87
N LYS A 52 8.72 -6.39 -2.94
CA LYS A 52 9.20 -5.09 -2.42
C LYS A 52 9.70 -4.13 -3.49
N ALA A 53 10.46 -4.63 -4.48
CA ALA A 53 11.02 -3.80 -5.54
C ALA A 53 9.92 -3.23 -6.47
N ASN A 54 8.96 -4.07 -6.84
CA ASN A 54 7.82 -3.69 -7.68
C ASN A 54 6.92 -2.68 -6.94
N ALA A 55 6.57 -2.96 -5.69
CA ALA A 55 5.80 -2.06 -4.84
C ALA A 55 6.50 -0.70 -4.65
N ALA A 56 7.81 -0.68 -4.36
CA ALA A 56 8.58 0.56 -4.19
C ALA A 56 8.61 1.38 -5.49
N MET A 57 8.84 0.74 -6.64
CA MET A 57 8.83 1.42 -7.93
C MET A 57 7.44 1.97 -8.27
N GLY A 58 6.39 1.17 -8.08
CA GLY A 58 5.00 1.57 -8.29
C GLY A 58 4.59 2.76 -7.42
N ALA A 59 4.90 2.71 -6.12
CA ALA A 59 4.64 3.80 -5.19
C ALA A 59 5.38 5.07 -5.57
N THR A 60 6.67 4.99 -5.90
CA THR A 60 7.48 6.14 -6.31
C THR A 60 6.87 6.83 -7.52
N ILE A 61 6.55 6.07 -8.57
CA ILE A 61 5.96 6.60 -9.80
C ILE A 61 4.59 7.24 -9.52
N ALA A 62 3.75 6.58 -8.73
CA ALA A 62 2.43 7.10 -8.40
C ALA A 62 2.51 8.40 -7.59
N ILE A 63 3.42 8.47 -6.61
CA ILE A 63 3.64 9.66 -5.78
C ILE A 63 4.12 10.83 -6.64
N GLU A 64 5.16 10.63 -7.45
CA GLU A 64 5.73 11.69 -8.30
C GLU A 64 4.71 12.22 -9.33
N ARG A 65 3.93 11.31 -9.92
CA ARG A 65 3.00 11.66 -10.99
C ARG A 65 1.71 12.29 -10.49
N PHE A 66 1.09 11.70 -9.47
CA PHE A 66 -0.26 12.08 -9.02
C PHE A 66 -0.25 13.00 -7.81
N LYS A 67 0.89 13.11 -7.12
CA LYS A 67 1.09 13.94 -5.92
C LYS A 67 -0.06 13.75 -4.92
N PRO A 68 -0.32 12.51 -4.48
CA PRO A 68 -1.48 12.21 -3.65
C PRO A 68 -1.36 12.83 -2.26
N ASP A 69 -2.50 13.15 -1.66
CA ASP A 69 -2.62 13.49 -0.24
C ASP A 69 -2.43 12.23 0.62
N TYR A 70 -2.88 11.07 0.13
CA TYR A 70 -2.79 9.78 0.81
C TYR A 70 -2.38 8.65 -0.13
N VAL A 71 -1.50 7.77 0.36
CA VAL A 71 -1.19 6.48 -0.25
C VAL A 71 -1.69 5.38 0.66
N LEU A 72 -2.54 4.52 0.12
CA LEU A 72 -3.10 3.36 0.81
C LEU A 72 -2.55 2.09 0.15
N ASN A 73 -2.15 1.11 0.95
CA ASN A 73 -1.88 -0.23 0.47
C ASN A 73 -3.10 -1.11 0.76
N TYR A 74 -3.59 -1.84 -0.24
CA TYR A 74 -4.72 -2.76 -0.11
C TYR A 74 -4.34 -4.12 -0.68
N GLY A 75 -4.66 -5.17 0.05
CA GLY A 75 -4.40 -6.53 -0.39
C GLY A 75 -4.71 -7.57 0.67
N VAL A 76 -4.31 -8.80 0.40
CA VAL A 76 -4.44 -9.93 1.32
C VAL A 76 -3.15 -10.12 2.11
N VAL A 77 -3.27 -10.50 3.38
CA VAL A 77 -2.13 -10.76 4.26
C VAL A 77 -2.29 -12.10 4.99
N GLY A 78 -1.17 -12.78 5.24
CA GLY A 78 -1.13 -13.93 6.14
C GLY A 78 -1.02 -13.50 7.59
N SER A 79 -1.68 -14.23 8.50
CA SER A 79 -1.57 -13.99 9.94
C SER A 79 -0.58 -14.94 10.61
N ILE A 80 0.16 -14.41 11.59
CA ILE A 80 0.94 -15.18 12.58
C ILE A 80 0.28 -15.16 13.98
N LYS A 81 -0.92 -14.56 14.07
CA LYS A 81 -1.71 -14.42 15.28
C LYS A 81 -2.93 -15.32 15.18
N ASP A 82 -3.11 -16.18 16.18
CA ASP A 82 -4.17 -17.19 16.19
C ASP A 82 -5.59 -16.59 16.27
N TYR A 83 -5.70 -15.32 16.68
CA TYR A 83 -6.97 -14.59 16.79
C TYR A 83 -7.35 -13.81 15.53
N ILE A 84 -6.53 -13.84 14.47
CA ILE A 84 -6.87 -13.24 13.18
C ILE A 84 -7.24 -14.37 12.23
N HIS A 85 -8.45 -14.31 11.69
CA HIS A 85 -9.05 -15.34 10.86
C HIS A 85 -9.21 -14.88 9.41
N ALA A 86 -9.44 -15.83 8.51
CA ALA A 86 -9.69 -15.52 7.10
C ALA A 86 -10.98 -14.69 6.97
N GLY A 87 -10.87 -13.52 6.32
CA GLY A 87 -11.96 -12.56 6.17
C GLY A 87 -11.90 -11.38 7.11
N ASP A 88 -11.04 -11.41 8.13
CA ASP A 88 -10.82 -10.27 9.02
C ASP A 88 -10.14 -9.11 8.28
N ILE A 89 -10.54 -7.89 8.61
CA ILE A 89 -9.88 -6.67 8.15
C ILE A 89 -8.78 -6.34 9.15
N VAL A 90 -7.55 -6.27 8.68
CA VAL A 90 -6.39 -5.93 9.51
C VAL A 90 -5.85 -4.58 9.08
N ILE A 91 -5.71 -3.67 10.05
CA ILE A 91 -5.08 -2.38 9.83
C ILE A 91 -3.87 -2.30 10.77
N PRO A 92 -2.63 -2.30 10.22
CA PRO A 92 -1.43 -2.32 11.05
C PRO A 92 -1.16 -0.96 11.69
N ASN A 93 -0.47 -0.95 12.83
CA ASN A 93 0.03 0.27 13.46
C ASN A 93 1.32 0.78 12.78
N ASP A 94 2.18 -0.16 12.37
CA ASP A 94 3.43 0.10 11.66
C ASP A 94 3.83 -1.08 10.77
N PHE A 95 4.84 -0.86 9.94
CA PHE A 95 5.44 -1.86 9.06
C PHE A 95 6.93 -2.00 9.37
N THR A 96 7.49 -3.19 9.17
CA THR A 96 8.94 -3.44 9.23
C THR A 96 9.33 -4.49 8.19
N TYR A 97 10.62 -4.58 7.88
CA TYR A 97 11.14 -5.61 6.98
C TYR A 97 11.54 -6.83 7.80
N HIS A 98 10.81 -7.94 7.70
CA HIS A 98 11.18 -9.14 8.43
C HIS A 98 12.51 -9.78 7.95
N ASP A 99 12.96 -9.41 6.76
CA ASP A 99 14.10 -10.01 6.03
C ASP A 99 15.28 -9.05 5.84
N ALA A 100 15.24 -7.84 6.43
CA ALA A 100 16.39 -6.95 6.43
C ALA A 100 17.27 -7.23 7.65
N ASP A 101 18.55 -7.57 7.43
CA ASP A 101 19.49 -7.89 8.50
C ASP A 101 20.78 -7.08 8.35
N ASP A 102 20.93 -6.10 9.24
CA ASP A 102 22.11 -5.26 9.41
C ASP A 102 22.70 -5.43 10.83
N THR A 103 22.38 -6.55 11.50
CA THR A 103 22.74 -6.81 12.91
C THR A 103 24.24 -6.94 13.13
N ALA A 104 25.00 -7.33 12.09
CA ALA A 104 26.46 -7.34 12.11
C ALA A 104 27.08 -5.97 12.44
N PHE A 105 26.33 -4.88 12.23
CA PHE A 105 26.73 -3.51 12.54
C PHE A 105 26.01 -2.95 13.78
N GLY A 106 25.35 -3.80 14.58
CA GLY A 106 24.65 -3.42 15.80
C GLY A 106 23.25 -2.83 15.57
N SER A 107 22.69 -2.93 14.35
CA SER A 107 21.31 -2.56 14.05
C SER A 107 20.31 -3.56 14.64
N PRO A 108 19.11 -3.13 15.04
CA PRO A 108 17.99 -4.05 15.26
C PRO A 108 17.65 -4.82 13.98
N LEU A 109 17.19 -6.07 14.12
CA LEU A 109 16.65 -6.86 13.01
C LEU A 109 15.49 -6.09 12.36
N GLY A 110 15.43 -6.14 11.04
CA GLY A 110 14.43 -5.50 10.20
C GLY A 110 14.68 -4.04 9.84
N ARG A 111 15.76 -3.45 10.37
CA ARG A 111 16.24 -2.15 9.94
C ARG A 111 17.09 -2.30 8.67
N VAL A 112 16.65 -1.66 7.58
CA VAL A 112 17.53 -1.40 6.43
C VAL A 112 18.61 -0.39 6.88
N ALA A 113 19.86 -0.60 6.49
CA ALA A 113 20.98 0.24 6.88
C ALA A 113 20.65 1.74 6.71
N ARG A 114 20.81 2.50 7.80
CA ARG A 114 20.53 3.96 7.88
C ARG A 114 19.07 4.38 7.70
N MET A 115 18.12 3.44 7.77
CA MET A 115 16.69 3.71 7.72
C MET A 115 16.04 3.55 9.11
N LEU A 116 14.74 3.85 9.19
CA LEU A 116 13.95 3.57 10.39
C LEU A 116 13.83 2.05 10.62
N ALA A 117 13.70 1.65 11.89
CA ALA A 117 13.44 0.24 12.23
C ALA A 117 12.00 -0.18 11.90
N THR A 118 11.05 0.74 12.10
CA THR A 118 9.65 0.57 11.73
C THR A 118 9.11 1.83 11.06
N TYR A 119 8.06 1.67 10.27
CA TYR A 119 7.39 2.72 9.51
C TYR A 119 5.94 2.84 10.01
N PRO A 120 5.63 3.81 10.88
CA PRO A 120 4.27 3.97 11.42
C PRO A 120 3.28 4.42 10.34
N ILE A 121 2.02 4.03 10.48
CA ILE A 121 0.96 4.57 9.64
C ILE A 121 0.77 6.07 9.87
N ALA A 122 0.30 6.78 8.85
CA ALA A 122 0.06 8.22 8.92
C ALA A 122 -0.90 8.57 10.07
N ALA A 123 -0.49 9.48 10.97
CA ALA A 123 -1.26 9.87 12.15
C ALA A 123 -2.67 10.39 11.80
N GLN A 124 -2.80 11.03 10.64
CA GLN A 124 -4.05 11.59 10.12
C GLN A 124 -5.08 10.50 9.79
N LEU A 125 -4.65 9.27 9.51
CA LEU A 125 -5.55 8.15 9.20
C LEU A 125 -6.02 7.40 10.46
N GLN A 126 -5.30 7.52 11.58
CA GLN A 126 -5.62 6.78 12.81
C GLN A 126 -7.04 7.03 13.34
N PRO A 127 -7.61 8.25 13.32
CA PRO A 127 -8.99 8.46 13.77
C PRO A 127 -10.03 7.77 12.88
N ILE A 128 -9.76 7.68 11.58
CA ILE A 128 -10.66 7.07 10.57
C ILE A 128 -10.67 5.55 10.76
N ILE A 129 -9.51 4.98 11.07
CA ILE A 129 -9.28 3.54 11.23
C ILE A 129 -9.97 2.97 12.48
N LYS A 130 -10.09 3.75 13.56
CA LYS A 130 -10.66 3.31 14.86
C LYS A 130 -12.14 2.89 14.83
N HIS A 131 -12.82 3.06 13.69
CA HIS A 131 -14.21 2.67 13.50
C HIS A 131 -14.37 1.28 12.85
N TYR A 132 -13.26 0.58 12.61
CA TYR A 132 -13.17 -0.80 12.14
C TYR A 132 -12.40 -1.65 13.16
#